data_AF-A0A7K3YJL1-F1
#
_entry.id   AF-A0A7K3YJL1-F1
#
_cell.length_a   1.000
_cell.length_b   1.000
_cell.length_c   1.000
_cell.angle_alpha   90.00
_cell.angle_beta   90.00
_cell.angle_gamma   90.00
#
_symmetry.space_group_name_H-M   'P 1'
#
loop_
_entity.id
_entity.type
_entity.pdbx_description
1 polymer ?
#
loop_
_entity_poly.entity_id
_entity_poly.type
_entity_poly.pdbx_seq_one_letter_code
_entity_poly.pdbx_strand_id
1 'polypeptide(L)'
;MKVDFIFKAFAAIFSVIVVLFLLFAFTETVLPDNSYTVEITGLPGPAANGTATVMVPIPANVTGEPVIPEEALVGDRVAGWQAAVRETPYGKMLAFTATEGYAPDVSVSFEVLQTEDESQRLPRYQRPTNLTAWEMKREPRLLMPVLATPDNVSVAEFIRVSNGTYTTVVFLDGFAPPPEDAAGITFSLEYRGVGGTKRLIRENTWTTTVNAVVQGTESDFVLVTAEYRVIAGGIGF
;
A
#
# COMPACT_ATOMS: atom_id res chain seq x y z
N MET A 1 -43.01 -34.99 38.39
CA MET A 1 -42.03 -33.97 38.86
C MET A 1 -40.64 -34.11 38.21
N LYS A 2 -40.06 -35.30 38.05
CA LYS A 2 -38.74 -35.50 37.39
C LYS A 2 -38.69 -35.12 35.90
N VAL A 3 -39.75 -35.37 35.13
CA VAL A 3 -39.80 -35.11 33.68
C VAL A 3 -39.76 -33.61 33.35
N ASP A 4 -40.40 -32.78 34.19
CA ASP A 4 -40.48 -31.32 33.99
C ASP A 4 -39.14 -30.61 34.26
N PHE A 5 -38.34 -31.14 35.21
CA PHE A 5 -36.99 -30.65 35.49
C PHE A 5 -36.01 -30.96 34.34
N ILE A 6 -36.09 -32.17 33.78
CA ILE A 6 -35.24 -32.60 32.65
C ILE A 6 -35.53 -31.72 31.43
N PHE A 7 -36.80 -31.50 31.10
CA PHE A 7 -37.19 -30.67 29.96
C PHE A 7 -36.70 -29.21 30.09
N LYS A 8 -36.85 -28.60 31.27
CA LYS A 8 -36.36 -27.24 31.55
C LYS A 8 -34.84 -27.14 31.46
N ALA A 9 -34.12 -28.15 31.94
CA ALA A 9 -32.65 -28.20 31.82
C ALA A 9 -32.20 -28.30 30.35
N PHE A 10 -32.87 -29.13 29.54
CA PHE A 10 -32.57 -29.23 28.10
C PHE A 10 -32.88 -27.94 27.35
N ALA A 11 -34.01 -27.29 27.65
CA ALA A 11 -34.38 -26.01 27.03
C ALA A 11 -33.37 -24.90 27.37
N ALA A 12 -32.89 -24.84 28.62
CA ALA A 12 -31.86 -23.89 29.04
C ALA A 12 -30.52 -24.14 28.32
N ILE A 13 -30.06 -25.40 28.25
CA ILE A 13 -28.83 -25.76 27.53
C ILE A 13 -28.95 -25.45 26.04
N PHE A 14 -30.08 -25.79 25.42
CA PHE A 14 -30.32 -25.50 24.02
C PHE A 14 -30.35 -23.99 23.75
N SER A 15 -30.97 -23.20 24.62
CA SER A 15 -30.95 -21.74 24.53
C SER A 15 -29.52 -21.18 24.64
N VAL A 16 -28.69 -21.71 25.55
CA VAL A 16 -27.28 -21.31 25.66
C VAL A 16 -26.51 -21.67 24.38
N ILE A 17 -26.73 -22.86 23.82
CA ILE A 17 -26.11 -23.29 22.56
C ILE A 17 -26.54 -22.40 21.40
N VAL A 18 -27.84 -22.07 21.28
CA VAL A 18 -28.36 -21.18 20.24
C VAL A 18 -27.79 -19.77 20.39
N VAL A 19 -27.70 -19.25 21.61
CA VAL A 19 -27.06 -17.94 21.85
C VAL A 19 -25.57 -17.99 21.49
N LEU A 20 -24.84 -19.04 21.85
CA LEU A 20 -23.45 -19.23 21.42
C LEU A 20 -23.32 -19.35 19.90
N PHE A 21 -24.23 -20.07 19.23
CA PHE A 21 -24.25 -20.19 17.77
C PHE A 21 -24.58 -18.87 17.08
N LEU A 22 -25.51 -18.09 17.63
CA LEU A 22 -25.86 -16.76 17.13
C LEU A 22 -24.70 -15.79 17.32
N LEU A 23 -24.04 -15.78 18.48
CA LEU A 23 -22.80 -15.02 18.70
C LEU A 23 -21.68 -15.43 17.74
N PHE A 24 -21.62 -16.70 17.32
CA PHE A 24 -20.66 -17.20 16.35
C PHE A 24 -21.06 -16.95 14.89
N ALA A 25 -22.34 -16.67 14.61
CA ALA A 25 -22.87 -16.39 13.28
C ALA A 25 -22.73 -14.91 12.89
N PHE A 26 -22.64 -14.00 13.86
CA PHE A 26 -22.25 -12.60 13.63
C PHE A 26 -20.73 -12.48 13.51
N THR A 27 -20.18 -13.01 12.42
CA THR A 27 -18.76 -12.80 12.10
C THR A 27 -18.67 -11.97 10.83
N GLU A 28 -18.50 -10.67 10.99
CA GLU A 28 -18.11 -9.80 9.89
C GLU A 28 -16.65 -10.08 9.53
N THR A 29 -16.40 -10.35 8.26
CA THR A 29 -15.05 -10.32 7.71
C THR A 29 -14.85 -8.93 7.14
N VAL A 30 -14.12 -8.06 7.85
CA VAL A 30 -13.73 -6.77 7.28
C VAL A 30 -12.59 -7.06 6.31
N LEU A 31 -12.79 -6.71 5.05
CA LEU A 31 -11.82 -6.92 4.00
C LEU A 31 -10.58 -6.05 4.21
N PRO A 32 -9.41 -6.50 3.73
CA PRO A 32 -8.18 -5.73 3.82
C PRO A 32 -8.34 -4.39 3.10
N ASP A 33 -7.90 -3.33 3.77
CA ASP A 33 -7.89 -1.97 3.23
C ASP A 33 -6.44 -1.58 2.94
N ASN A 34 -6.19 -1.13 1.71
CA ASN A 34 -4.89 -0.68 1.27
C ASN A 34 -4.99 0.77 0.81
N SER A 35 -4.18 1.63 1.42
CA SER A 35 -4.04 3.01 1.03
C SER A 35 -2.59 3.30 0.64
N TYR A 36 -2.42 4.10 -0.40
CA TYR A 36 -1.13 4.66 -0.77
C TYR A 36 -1.31 6.15 -1.03
N THR A 37 -0.57 6.98 -0.29
CA THR A 37 -0.60 8.43 -0.43
C THR A 37 0.76 8.90 -0.93
N VAL A 38 0.72 9.74 -1.96
CA VAL A 38 1.89 10.37 -2.58
C VAL A 38 1.72 11.86 -2.47
N GLU A 39 2.64 12.50 -1.76
CA GLU A 39 2.76 13.94 -1.69
C GLU A 39 4.18 14.35 -2.09
N ILE A 40 4.27 15.22 -3.11
CA ILE A 40 5.52 15.75 -3.62
C ILE A 40 5.36 17.26 -3.72
N THR A 41 6.17 18.00 -2.97
CA THR A 41 6.08 19.46 -2.90
C THR A 41 7.40 20.14 -3.22
N GLY A 42 7.31 21.38 -3.71
CA GLY A 42 8.48 22.17 -4.09
C GLY A 42 9.05 21.76 -5.44
N LEU A 43 8.22 21.21 -6.34
CA LEU A 43 8.65 20.83 -7.68
C LEU A 43 9.02 22.09 -8.49
N PRO A 44 10.25 22.16 -9.05
CA PRO A 44 10.61 23.26 -9.93
C PRO A 44 9.83 23.18 -11.24
N GLY A 45 9.78 24.31 -11.97
CA GLY A 45 9.19 24.32 -13.31
C GLY A 45 9.94 23.39 -14.27
N PRO A 46 9.27 22.84 -15.28
CA PRO A 46 9.93 22.06 -16.33
C PRO A 46 10.99 22.91 -17.05
N ALA A 47 12.07 22.27 -17.51
CA ALA A 47 13.05 22.92 -18.37
C ALA A 47 12.37 23.42 -19.67
N ALA A 48 12.86 24.51 -20.26
CA ALA A 48 12.24 25.10 -21.45
C ALA A 48 12.12 24.06 -22.59
N ASN A 49 10.88 23.78 -23.03
CA ASN A 49 10.51 22.76 -24.02
C ASN A 49 10.75 21.29 -23.60
N GLY A 50 11.06 21.03 -22.32
CA GLY A 50 11.21 19.71 -21.75
C GLY A 50 9.91 19.17 -21.16
N THR A 51 9.76 17.85 -21.15
CA THR A 51 8.72 17.16 -20.37
C THR A 51 9.31 16.79 -19.01
N ALA A 52 8.76 17.30 -17.92
CA ALA A 52 9.19 16.92 -16.57
C ALA A 52 8.59 15.57 -16.17
N THR A 53 9.38 14.70 -15.54
CA THR A 53 8.94 13.41 -15.03
C THR A 53 9.44 13.19 -13.61
N VAL A 54 8.54 12.79 -12.73
CA VAL A 54 8.87 12.26 -11.40
C VAL A 54 8.48 10.80 -11.36
N MET A 55 9.31 9.91 -10.84
CA MET A 55 8.89 8.53 -10.55
C MET A 55 9.07 8.22 -9.07
N VAL A 56 8.06 7.58 -8.49
CA VAL A 56 8.04 7.15 -7.10
C VAL A 56 7.87 5.64 -7.00
N PRO A 57 8.44 5.01 -5.95
CA PRO A 57 8.31 3.57 -5.75
C PRO A 57 6.85 3.19 -5.46
N ILE A 58 6.40 2.05 -5.97
CA ILE A 58 5.03 1.57 -5.74
C ILE A 58 4.98 0.51 -4.65
N PRO A 59 3.88 0.39 -3.89
CA PRO A 59 3.72 -0.69 -2.95
C PRO A 59 3.62 -2.02 -3.70
N ALA A 60 4.50 -2.96 -3.35
CA ALA A 60 4.56 -4.27 -3.96
C ALA A 60 4.89 -5.36 -2.93
N ASN A 61 4.57 -6.60 -3.28
CA ASN A 61 4.89 -7.77 -2.48
C ASN A 61 6.36 -8.20 -2.69
N VAL A 62 6.74 -9.31 -2.06
CA VAL A 62 8.10 -9.87 -2.12
C VAL A 62 8.52 -10.35 -3.51
N THR A 63 7.56 -10.63 -4.38
CA THR A 63 7.84 -11.03 -5.77
C THR A 63 7.95 -9.83 -6.71
N GLY A 64 7.78 -8.60 -6.18
CA GLY A 64 7.83 -7.35 -6.95
C GLY A 64 6.51 -7.01 -7.64
N GLU A 65 5.43 -7.72 -7.31
CA GLU A 65 4.12 -7.47 -7.91
C GLU A 65 3.37 -6.33 -7.21
N PRO A 66 2.80 -5.38 -7.97
CA PRO A 66 2.02 -4.29 -7.42
C PRO A 66 0.88 -4.80 -6.55
N VAL A 67 0.78 -4.23 -5.36
CA VAL A 67 -0.27 -4.53 -4.40
C VAL A 67 -1.58 -3.81 -4.75
N ILE A 68 -1.43 -2.59 -5.25
CA ILE A 68 -2.52 -1.81 -5.79
C ILE A 68 -2.54 -2.09 -7.30
N PRO A 69 -3.69 -2.48 -7.87
CA PRO A 69 -3.79 -2.73 -9.31
C PRO A 69 -3.33 -1.52 -10.12
N GLU A 70 -2.62 -1.75 -11.22
CA GLU A 70 -2.04 -0.66 -12.02
C GLU A 70 -3.13 0.27 -12.57
N GLU A 71 -4.32 -0.26 -12.87
CA GLU A 71 -5.49 0.53 -13.28
C GLU A 71 -5.96 1.51 -12.20
N ALA A 72 -5.77 1.19 -10.92
CA ALA A 72 -6.04 2.13 -9.83
C ALA A 72 -4.96 3.21 -9.75
N LEU A 73 -3.73 2.95 -10.20
CA LEU A 73 -2.61 3.90 -10.14
C LEU A 73 -2.58 4.92 -11.29
N VAL A 74 -3.11 4.58 -12.47
CA VAL A 74 -2.81 5.26 -13.76
C VAL A 74 -3.89 6.26 -14.24
N GLY A 75 -5.05 6.36 -13.57
CA GLY A 75 -6.14 7.26 -14.01
C GLY A 75 -5.85 8.77 -13.91
N ASP A 76 -6.77 9.61 -14.42
CA ASP A 76 -6.75 11.10 -14.39
C ASP A 76 -6.88 11.67 -12.96
N ARG A 77 -5.92 11.38 -12.10
CA ARG A 77 -6.00 11.69 -10.66
C ARG A 77 -5.33 13.00 -10.28
N VAL A 78 -4.37 13.47 -11.06
CA VAL A 78 -3.56 14.65 -10.71
C VAL A 78 -3.60 15.65 -11.86
N ALA A 79 -4.22 16.81 -11.62
CA ALA A 79 -4.29 17.86 -12.62
C ALA A 79 -2.87 18.33 -13.02
N GLY A 80 -2.61 18.40 -14.33
CA GLY A 80 -1.29 18.77 -14.87
C GLY A 80 -0.29 17.62 -14.98
N TRP A 81 -0.66 16.40 -14.56
CA TRP A 81 0.20 15.22 -14.60
C TRP A 81 -0.49 14.02 -15.23
N GLN A 82 0.21 13.35 -16.12
CA GLN A 82 -0.14 12.01 -16.60
C GLN A 82 0.53 10.98 -15.72
N ALA A 83 -0.26 10.19 -14.99
CA ALA A 83 0.23 9.03 -14.25
C ALA A 83 0.40 7.83 -15.19
N ALA A 84 1.46 7.05 -15.01
CA ALA A 84 1.69 5.77 -15.68
C ALA A 84 2.61 4.88 -14.84
N VAL A 85 2.35 3.58 -14.80
CA VAL A 85 3.33 2.62 -14.25
C VAL A 85 4.40 2.39 -15.31
N ARG A 86 5.68 2.52 -14.93
CA ARG A 86 6.84 2.30 -15.79
C ARG A 86 7.79 1.30 -15.18
N GLU A 87 8.32 0.42 -16.03
CA GLU A 87 9.44 -0.44 -15.68
C GLU A 87 10.75 0.35 -15.73
N THR A 88 11.56 0.23 -14.69
CA THR A 88 12.89 0.84 -14.61
C THR A 88 13.94 -0.25 -14.34
N PRO A 89 15.25 0.03 -14.46
CA PRO A 89 16.29 -0.92 -14.07
C PRO A 89 16.21 -1.38 -12.61
N TYR A 90 15.54 -0.59 -11.76
CA TYR A 90 15.35 -0.90 -10.35
C TYR A 90 14.04 -1.64 -10.08
N GLY A 91 13.03 -1.50 -10.95
CA GLY A 91 11.72 -2.15 -10.84
C GLY A 91 10.58 -1.26 -11.33
N LYS A 92 9.33 -1.70 -11.14
CA LYS A 92 8.15 -0.91 -11.45
C LYS A 92 8.06 0.32 -10.56
N MET A 93 7.78 1.48 -11.14
CA MET A 93 7.59 2.75 -10.46
C MET A 93 6.38 3.48 -11.04
N LEU A 94 5.75 4.34 -10.23
CA LEU A 94 4.67 5.22 -10.67
C LEU A 94 5.28 6.51 -11.19
N ALA A 95 5.17 6.75 -12.48
CA ALA A 95 5.65 7.93 -13.15
C ALA A 95 4.54 8.98 -13.27
N PHE A 96 4.82 10.20 -12.84
CA PHE A 96 4.05 11.40 -13.12
C PHE A 96 4.81 12.19 -14.18
N THR A 97 4.21 12.33 -15.36
CA THR A 97 4.76 13.09 -16.48
C THR A 97 3.94 14.37 -16.66
N ALA A 98 4.58 15.54 -16.60
CA ALA A 98 3.89 16.82 -16.72
C ALA A 98 3.25 16.95 -18.11
N THR A 99 1.96 17.31 -18.16
CA THR A 99 1.21 17.45 -19.43
C THR A 99 1.28 18.87 -20.00
N GLU A 100 1.67 19.84 -19.18
CA GLU A 100 1.72 21.26 -19.52
C GLU A 100 3.11 21.85 -19.24
N GLY A 101 3.34 23.11 -19.62
CA GLY A 101 4.56 23.87 -19.29
C GLY A 101 4.67 24.26 -17.80
N TYR A 102 3.91 23.61 -16.93
CA TYR A 102 3.88 23.83 -15.49
C TYR A 102 3.81 22.49 -14.77
N ALA A 103 4.59 22.36 -13.68
CA ALA A 103 4.66 21.17 -12.85
C ALA A 103 4.11 21.52 -11.45
N PRO A 104 2.78 21.39 -11.22
CA PRO A 104 2.22 21.62 -9.89
C PRO A 104 2.70 20.54 -8.90
N ASP A 105 2.62 20.85 -7.61
CA ASP A 105 2.83 19.85 -6.56
C ASP A 105 1.87 18.65 -6.77
N VAL A 106 2.36 17.44 -6.46
CA VAL A 106 1.60 16.21 -6.59
C VAL A 106 1.01 15.85 -5.24
N SER A 107 -0.30 15.69 -5.16
CA SER A 107 -0.98 15.15 -3.98
C SER A 107 -2.08 14.21 -4.43
N VAL A 108 -1.88 12.91 -4.20
CA VAL A 108 -2.82 11.87 -4.60
C VAL A 108 -2.88 10.76 -3.56
N SER A 109 -4.09 10.25 -3.34
CA SER A 109 -4.31 9.05 -2.53
C SER A 109 -5.00 7.97 -3.34
N PHE A 110 -4.55 6.74 -3.13
CA PHE A 110 -5.05 5.53 -3.77
C PHE A 110 -5.59 4.63 -2.67
N GLU A 111 -6.91 4.49 -2.62
CA GLU A 111 -7.59 3.57 -1.71
C GLU A 111 -8.18 2.41 -2.51
N VAL A 112 -7.91 1.18 -2.05
CA VAL A 112 -8.49 -0.04 -2.62
C VAL A 112 -9.31 -0.72 -1.53
N LEU A 113 -10.61 -0.45 -1.55
CA LEU A 113 -11.58 -1.22 -0.78
C LEU A 113 -11.84 -2.53 -1.51
N GLN A 114 -11.43 -3.65 -0.93
CA GLN A 114 -11.88 -4.94 -1.43
C GLN A 114 -13.37 -5.10 -1.10
N THR A 115 -14.19 -5.40 -2.11
CA THR A 115 -15.61 -5.74 -1.94
C THR A 115 -15.78 -7.26 -2.01
N GLU A 116 -16.53 -7.84 -1.06
CA GLU A 116 -16.71 -9.29 -0.91
C GLU A 116 -17.32 -9.95 -2.16
N ASP A 117 -18.11 -9.16 -2.90
CA ASP A 117 -18.96 -9.58 -4.03
C ASP A 117 -18.21 -9.76 -5.37
N GLU A 118 -17.03 -9.14 -5.57
CA GLU A 118 -16.30 -9.26 -6.85
C GLU A 118 -15.40 -10.49 -6.93
N SER A 119 -14.86 -10.95 -5.79
CA SER A 119 -14.00 -12.14 -5.75
C SER A 119 -14.73 -13.46 -6.05
N GLN A 120 -16.06 -13.49 -5.85
CA GLN A 120 -16.91 -14.67 -6.07
C GLN A 120 -17.52 -14.73 -7.48
N ARG A 121 -17.67 -13.60 -8.19
CA ARG A 121 -18.26 -13.57 -9.55
C ARG A 121 -17.28 -13.87 -10.68
N LEU A 122 -15.98 -13.73 -10.46
CA LEU A 122 -14.98 -14.02 -11.49
C LEU A 122 -14.62 -15.52 -11.53
N PRO A 123 -14.69 -16.17 -12.71
CA PRO A 123 -14.14 -17.50 -12.91
C PRO A 123 -12.70 -17.58 -12.44
N ARG A 124 -12.25 -18.73 -11.91
CA ARG A 124 -10.90 -18.90 -11.33
C ARG A 124 -9.75 -18.44 -12.23
N TYR A 125 -9.92 -18.46 -13.55
CA TYR A 125 -8.91 -18.06 -14.54
C TYR A 125 -8.92 -16.56 -14.88
N GLN A 126 -9.93 -15.81 -14.42
CA GLN A 126 -10.06 -14.35 -14.55
C GLN A 126 -9.81 -13.63 -13.22
N ARG A 127 -9.59 -14.37 -12.14
CA ARG A 127 -9.04 -13.78 -10.91
C ARG A 127 -7.63 -13.28 -11.22
N PRO A 128 -7.23 -12.10 -10.71
CA PRO A 128 -5.84 -11.67 -10.75
C PRO A 128 -4.97 -12.83 -10.29
N THR A 129 -4.10 -13.32 -11.17
CA THR A 129 -3.54 -14.68 -11.07
C THR A 129 -2.56 -14.85 -9.91
N ASN A 130 -2.25 -13.80 -9.17
CA ASN A 130 -1.14 -13.85 -8.23
C ASN A 130 -1.47 -13.61 -6.77
N LEU A 131 -2.62 -13.07 -6.39
CA LEU A 131 -2.96 -12.99 -4.97
C LEU A 131 -4.47 -13.08 -4.78
N THR A 132 -4.95 -14.21 -4.26
CA THR A 132 -6.30 -14.27 -3.69
C THR A 132 -6.42 -13.25 -2.56
N ALA A 133 -7.63 -12.77 -2.29
CA ALA A 133 -7.93 -11.93 -1.12
C ALA A 133 -7.52 -12.56 0.22
N TRP A 134 -7.05 -13.82 0.24
CA TRP A 134 -6.46 -14.52 1.39
C TRP A 134 -4.92 -14.51 1.40
N GLU A 135 -4.27 -14.55 0.24
CA GLU A 135 -2.80 -14.41 0.13
C GLU A 135 -2.38 -12.95 0.36
N MET A 136 -3.20 -12.00 -0.11
CA MET A 136 -3.04 -10.57 0.23
C MET A 136 -3.05 -10.28 1.74
N LYS A 137 -3.67 -11.15 2.55
CA LYS A 137 -3.77 -11.01 4.02
C LYS A 137 -2.50 -11.39 4.76
N ARG A 138 -1.52 -12.00 4.08
CA ARG A 138 -0.37 -12.63 4.75
C ARG A 138 0.96 -12.17 4.22
N GLU A 139 0.98 -11.49 3.08
CA GLU A 139 2.22 -11.01 2.50
C GLU A 139 2.52 -9.58 2.95
N PRO A 140 3.61 -9.37 3.71
CA PRO A 140 4.11 -8.04 4.01
C PRO A 140 4.61 -7.35 2.73
N ARG A 141 4.57 -6.01 2.74
CA ARG A 141 4.69 -5.18 1.53
C ARG A 141 5.60 -3.99 1.77
N LEU A 142 6.40 -3.66 0.77
CA LEU A 142 7.35 -2.55 0.80
C LEU A 142 7.06 -1.62 -0.39
N LEU A 143 7.48 -0.37 -0.30
CA LEU A 143 7.62 0.48 -1.47
C LEU A 143 8.82 -0.03 -2.27
N MET A 144 8.53 -0.60 -3.45
CA MET A 144 9.51 -1.15 -4.37
C MET A 144 9.90 -0.11 -5.41
N PRO A 145 11.18 -0.05 -5.78
CA PRO A 145 12.17 -1.09 -5.53
C PRO A 145 12.97 -0.92 -4.23
N VAL A 146 13.38 -2.05 -3.64
CA VAL A 146 14.25 -2.10 -2.45
C VAL A 146 15.68 -2.35 -2.90
N LEU A 147 16.55 -1.37 -2.70
CA LEU A 147 17.93 -1.40 -3.15
C LEU A 147 18.91 -1.91 -2.08
N ALA A 148 18.61 -1.63 -0.82
CA ALA A 148 19.38 -2.12 0.31
C ALA A 148 18.49 -2.30 1.54
N THR A 149 18.75 -3.33 2.32
CA THR A 149 18.17 -3.59 3.65
C THR A 149 19.27 -3.48 4.71
N PRO A 150 18.94 -3.30 6.00
CA PRO A 150 19.92 -3.38 7.07
C PRO A 150 20.58 -4.75 7.03
N ASP A 151 21.89 -4.78 7.23
CA ASP A 151 22.69 -6.00 7.27
C ASP A 151 22.62 -6.87 5.98
N ASN A 152 22.19 -6.30 4.85
CA ASN A 152 22.04 -6.99 3.55
C ASN A 152 21.23 -8.30 3.64
N VAL A 153 20.28 -8.40 4.57
CA VAL A 153 19.38 -9.55 4.67
C VAL A 153 18.43 -9.60 3.48
N SER A 154 17.96 -10.79 3.10
CA SER A 154 17.02 -10.90 1.98
C SER A 154 15.73 -10.12 2.27
N VAL A 155 15.04 -9.62 1.23
CA VAL A 155 13.74 -8.95 1.38
C VAL A 155 12.76 -9.84 2.16
N ALA A 156 12.78 -11.15 1.88
CA ALA A 156 11.95 -12.16 2.54
C ALA A 156 12.21 -12.28 4.06
N GLU A 157 13.43 -12.01 4.51
CA GLU A 157 13.81 -11.98 5.92
C GLU A 157 13.53 -10.61 6.55
N PHE A 158 13.82 -9.53 5.84
CA PHE A 158 13.58 -8.16 6.29
C PHE A 158 12.11 -7.94 6.65
N ILE A 159 11.18 -8.32 5.77
CA ILE A 159 9.75 -8.14 6.02
C ILE A 159 9.19 -8.86 7.26
N ARG A 160 9.92 -9.86 7.79
CA ARG A 160 9.53 -10.58 9.02
C ARG A 160 9.81 -9.75 10.28
N VAL A 161 10.67 -8.74 10.18
CA VAL A 161 10.90 -7.82 11.30
C VAL A 161 9.70 -6.88 11.44
N SER A 162 9.35 -6.55 12.68
CA SER A 162 8.24 -5.64 12.97
C SER A 162 8.59 -4.16 12.75
N ASN A 163 9.86 -3.84 12.55
CA ASN A 163 10.33 -2.49 12.29
C ASN A 163 11.71 -2.54 11.63
N GLY A 164 11.96 -1.70 10.64
CA GLY A 164 13.26 -1.57 9.98
C GLY A 164 13.30 -0.38 9.02
N THR A 165 14.51 0.04 8.65
CA THR A 165 14.74 1.03 7.60
C THR A 165 15.33 0.36 6.38
N TYR A 166 15.02 0.82 5.18
CA TYR A 166 15.62 0.29 3.95
C TYR A 166 15.79 1.40 2.93
N THR A 167 16.60 1.16 1.90
CA THR A 167 16.83 2.14 0.83
C THR A 167 15.95 1.82 -0.37
N THR A 168 15.22 2.82 -0.84
CA THR A 168 14.50 2.81 -2.11
C THR A 168 14.98 3.99 -2.96
N VAL A 169 14.30 4.26 -4.07
CA VAL A 169 14.73 5.25 -5.05
C VAL A 169 13.53 6.03 -5.57
N VAL A 170 13.74 7.33 -5.79
CA VAL A 170 12.86 8.21 -6.57
C VAL A 170 13.62 8.69 -7.80
N PHE A 171 12.91 9.10 -8.84
CA PHE A 171 13.51 9.62 -10.06
C PHE A 171 12.98 11.00 -10.36
N LEU A 172 13.87 11.89 -10.80
CA LEU A 172 13.56 13.25 -11.24
C LEU A 172 14.21 13.49 -12.60
N ASP A 173 13.45 14.01 -13.57
CA ASP A 173 13.94 14.32 -14.91
C ASP A 173 13.16 15.50 -15.53
N GLY A 174 13.82 16.26 -16.40
CA GLY A 174 13.19 17.33 -17.19
C GLY A 174 12.86 18.60 -16.40
N PHE A 175 13.41 18.75 -15.20
CA PHE A 175 13.26 19.94 -14.36
C PHE A 175 14.31 21.00 -14.66
N ALA A 176 13.93 22.27 -14.53
CA ALA A 176 14.92 23.35 -14.55
C ALA A 176 15.83 23.24 -13.32
N PRO A 177 17.15 23.47 -13.46
CA PRO A 177 18.05 23.44 -12.33
C PRO A 177 17.61 24.47 -11.29
N PRO A 178 17.51 24.08 -10.01
CA PRO A 178 17.12 25.03 -8.96
C PRO A 178 18.17 26.13 -8.80
N PRO A 179 17.78 27.37 -8.43
CA PRO A 179 18.75 28.36 -7.98
C PRO A 179 19.51 27.85 -6.73
N GLU A 180 20.72 28.35 -6.50
CA GLU A 180 21.61 27.87 -5.41
C GLU A 180 20.96 27.88 -4.00
N ASP A 181 19.96 28.75 -3.79
CA ASP A 181 19.21 28.90 -2.53
C ASP A 181 17.81 28.26 -2.54
N ALA A 182 17.48 27.42 -3.52
CA ALA A 182 16.15 26.81 -3.60
C ALA A 182 15.88 25.87 -2.42
N ALA A 183 14.62 25.87 -1.96
CA ALA A 183 14.14 24.80 -1.09
C ALA A 183 14.18 23.46 -1.85
N GLY A 184 14.57 22.39 -1.15
CA GLY A 184 14.59 21.05 -1.73
C GLY A 184 13.18 20.52 -2.00
N ILE A 185 13.08 19.58 -2.94
CA ILE A 185 11.86 18.86 -3.27
C ILE A 185 11.57 17.88 -2.13
N THR A 186 10.37 17.97 -1.55
CA THR A 186 9.96 17.10 -0.46
C THR A 186 9.12 15.96 -0.99
N PHE A 187 9.49 14.73 -0.66
CA PHE A 187 8.73 13.52 -0.91
C PHE A 187 8.16 13.01 0.41
N SER A 188 6.84 12.87 0.49
CA SER A 188 6.14 12.15 1.54
C SER A 188 5.29 11.05 0.90
N LEU A 189 5.76 9.80 1.04
CA LEU A 189 5.08 8.63 0.50
C LEU A 189 4.65 7.77 1.68
N GLU A 190 3.36 7.46 1.79
CA GLU A 190 2.83 6.59 2.84
C GLU A 190 2.03 5.47 2.23
N TYR A 191 2.50 4.24 2.41
CA TYR A 191 1.71 3.05 2.17
C TYR A 191 1.21 2.48 3.48
N ARG A 192 -0.07 2.13 3.52
CA ARG A 192 -0.70 1.38 4.61
C ARG A 192 -1.48 0.21 4.04
N GLY A 193 -1.15 -0.99 4.49
CA GLY A 193 -1.93 -2.20 4.21
C GLY A 193 -2.47 -2.80 5.49
N VAL A 194 -3.74 -3.19 5.50
CA VAL A 194 -4.37 -3.89 6.61
C VAL A 194 -4.78 -5.28 6.14
N GLY A 195 -4.44 -6.35 6.84
CA GLY A 195 -4.83 -7.73 6.45
C GLY A 195 -6.35 -8.01 6.54
N GLY A 196 -7.07 -7.15 7.25
CA GLY A 196 -8.51 -7.23 7.49
C GLY A 196 -8.82 -7.62 8.94
N THR A 197 -10.09 -7.89 9.23
CA THR A 197 -10.54 -8.40 10.54
C THR A 197 -11.33 -9.68 10.32
N LYS A 198 -11.01 -10.74 11.07
CA LYS A 198 -11.77 -11.98 11.06
C LYS A 198 -12.17 -12.35 12.48
N ARG A 199 -13.46 -12.53 12.74
CA ARG A 199 -13.97 -12.99 14.05
C ARG A 199 -13.41 -12.16 15.22
N LEU A 200 -13.46 -10.84 15.12
CA LEU A 200 -12.90 -9.88 16.10
C LEU A 200 -11.36 -9.89 16.22
N ILE A 201 -10.64 -10.67 15.42
CA ILE A 201 -9.18 -10.64 15.36
C ILE A 201 -8.78 -9.71 14.23
N ARG A 202 -8.23 -8.56 14.58
CA ARG A 202 -7.58 -7.65 13.63
C ARG A 202 -6.28 -8.31 13.16
N GLU A 203 -6.04 -8.30 11.87
CA GLU A 203 -4.78 -8.78 11.29
C GLU A 203 -3.71 -7.68 11.32
N ASN A 204 -2.49 -8.02 10.91
CA ASN A 204 -1.38 -7.09 10.92
C ASN A 204 -1.66 -5.86 10.05
N THR A 205 -1.14 -4.72 10.48
CA THR A 205 -1.08 -3.49 9.68
C THR A 205 0.37 -3.25 9.29
N TRP A 206 0.63 -3.17 7.99
CA TRP A 206 1.91 -2.81 7.41
C TRP A 206 1.89 -1.33 7.08
N THR A 207 2.93 -0.62 7.47
CA THR A 207 3.12 0.80 7.16
C THR A 207 4.52 0.98 6.61
N THR A 208 4.60 1.69 5.49
CA THR A 208 5.86 2.09 4.87
C THR A 208 5.82 3.57 4.59
N THR A 209 6.80 4.31 5.10
CA THR A 209 6.88 5.77 4.93
C THR A 209 8.21 6.18 4.34
N VAL A 210 8.18 7.01 3.30
CA VAL A 210 9.35 7.75 2.80
C VAL A 210 9.12 9.21 3.11
N ASN A 211 10.02 9.81 3.87
CA ASN A 211 10.07 11.26 4.08
C ASN A 211 11.48 11.73 3.73
N ALA A 212 11.62 12.37 2.57
CA ALA A 212 12.91 12.77 2.04
C ALA A 212 12.85 14.19 1.48
N VAL A 213 13.93 14.95 1.70
CA VAL A 213 14.15 16.23 1.04
C VAL A 213 15.32 16.04 0.09
N VAL A 214 15.07 16.24 -1.20
CA VAL A 214 16.02 16.02 -2.28
C VAL A 214 16.28 17.35 -2.97
N GLN A 215 17.55 17.68 -3.18
CA GLN A 215 17.90 18.85 -3.99
C GLN A 215 17.59 18.54 -5.45
N GLY A 216 17.04 19.51 -6.18
CA GLY A 216 16.81 19.33 -7.62
C GLY A 216 18.14 19.02 -8.31
N THR A 217 18.26 17.82 -8.85
CA THR A 217 19.44 17.36 -9.59
C THR A 217 19.21 17.45 -11.09
N GLU A 218 20.28 17.28 -11.88
CA GLU A 218 20.12 16.78 -13.24
C GLU A 218 19.42 15.41 -13.23
N SER A 219 18.88 15.00 -14.37
CA SER A 219 18.03 13.81 -14.51
C SER A 219 18.68 12.55 -13.92
N ASP A 220 18.22 12.11 -12.75
CA ASP A 220 18.86 11.00 -12.03
C ASP A 220 17.93 10.30 -11.04
N PHE A 221 18.34 9.09 -10.67
CA PHE A 221 17.77 8.27 -9.62
C PHE A 221 18.39 8.64 -8.27
N VAL A 222 17.55 9.10 -7.35
CA VAL A 222 17.98 9.53 -6.02
C VAL A 222 17.59 8.49 -4.98
N LEU A 223 18.60 7.99 -4.26
CA LEU A 223 18.41 7.04 -3.17
C LEU A 223 17.73 7.74 -1.98
N VAL A 224 16.66 7.15 -1.47
CA VAL A 224 15.92 7.66 -0.32
C VAL A 224 15.68 6.57 0.71
N THR A 225 15.71 6.96 1.98
CA THR A 225 15.41 6.05 3.10
C THR A 225 13.90 5.89 3.25
N ALA A 226 13.47 4.64 3.40
CA ALA A 226 12.12 4.26 3.72
C ALA A 226 12.08 3.58 5.09
N GLU A 227 11.13 3.97 5.92
CA GLU A 227 10.83 3.29 7.18
C GLU A 227 9.73 2.27 6.96
N TYR A 228 9.90 1.08 7.52
CA TYR A 228 8.94 -0.01 7.46
C TYR A 228 8.55 -0.44 8.86
N ARG A 229 7.25 -0.59 9.11
CA ARG A 229 6.69 -1.00 10.39
C ARG A 229 5.55 -1.98 10.20
N VAL A 230 5.51 -3.00 11.06
CA VAL A 230 4.38 -3.92 11.20
C VAL A 230 3.80 -3.78 12.60
N ILE A 231 2.55 -3.37 12.65
CA ILE A 231 1.76 -3.39 13.88
C ILE A 231 1.04 -4.73 13.92
N ALA A 232 1.39 -5.55 14.91
CA ALA A 232 0.75 -6.84 15.10
C ALA A 232 -0.74 -6.65 15.35
N GLY A 233 -1.54 -7.44 14.64
CA GLY A 233 -2.96 -7.57 14.88
C GLY A 233 -3.27 -8.13 16.27
N GLY A 234 -4.50 -7.94 16.73
CA GLY A 234 -4.94 -8.36 18.06
C GLY A 234 -6.45 -8.53 18.15
N ILE A 235 -6.94 -8.88 19.33
CA ILE A 235 -8.38 -8.97 19.59
C ILE A 235 -8.91 -7.53 19.65
N GLY A 236 -9.77 -7.16 18.69
CA GLY A 236 -10.53 -5.92 18.72
C GLY A 236 -11.70 -6.08 19.70
N PHE A 237 -11.70 -5.31 20.76
CA PHE A 237 -12.83 -5.16 21.68
C PHE A 237 -13.74 -4.02 21.23
#